data_AF-A0A2V3JFE5-F1
#
_entry.id   AF-A0A2V3JFE5-F1
#
_cell.length_a   1.000
_cell.length_b   1.000
_cell.length_c   1.000
_cell.angle_alpha   90.00
_cell.angle_beta   90.00
_cell.angle_gamma   90.00
#
_symmetry.space_group_name_H-M   'P 1'
#
loop_
_entity.id
_entity.type
_entity.pdbx_description
1 polymer ?
#
loop_
_entity_poly.entity_id
_entity_poly.type
_entity_poly.pdbx_seq_one_letter_code
_entity_poly.pdbx_strand_id
1 'polypeptide(L)'
;MDVNIANLVARLKAKQYEPRPVLRVYTPNPNGDKRLLGVPAVEDKIFRMAIKKILEAIFEQDFIDTSYGFQPHRSCHNASVEA
;
A
#
# COMPACT_ATOMS: atom_id res chain seq x y z
N MET A 1 8.66 -16.36 13.78
CA MET A 1 8.02 -15.44 12.83
C MET A 1 7.50 -16.19 11.60
N ASP A 2 8.26 -17.18 11.11
CA ASP A 2 7.97 -17.91 9.87
C ASP A 2 6.68 -18.75 9.91
N VAL A 3 6.34 -19.30 11.08
CA VAL A 3 5.08 -20.06 11.27
C VAL A 3 3.85 -19.20 10.98
N ASN A 4 3.85 -17.93 11.39
CA ASN A 4 2.73 -17.02 11.16
C ASN A 4 2.56 -16.72 9.66
N ILE A 5 3.66 -16.56 8.95
CA ILE A 5 3.66 -16.34 7.50
C ILE A 5 3.18 -17.58 6.76
N ALA A 6 3.67 -18.76 7.14
CA ALA A 6 3.20 -20.03 6.56
C ALA A 6 1.68 -20.21 6.75
N ASN A 7 1.17 -19.92 7.95
CA ASN A 7 -0.26 -19.98 8.25
C ASN A 7 -1.09 -18.95 7.46
N LEU A 8 -0.57 -17.73 7.28
CA LEU A 8 -1.20 -16.72 6.42
C LEU A 8 -1.28 -17.23 4.97
N VAL A 9 -0.19 -17.75 4.43
CA VAL A 9 -0.13 -18.29 3.06
C VAL A 9 -1.12 -19.45 2.89
N ALA A 10 -1.22 -20.36 3.88
CA ALA A 10 -2.17 -21.46 3.84
C ALA A 10 -3.62 -20.95 3.78
N ARG A 11 -4.01 -19.99 4.64
CA ARG A 11 -5.35 -19.39 4.63
C ARG A 11 -5.65 -18.63 3.33
N LEU A 12 -4.68 -17.90 2.79
CA LEU A 12 -4.83 -17.19 1.52
C LEU A 12 -5.09 -18.16 0.37
N LYS A 13 -4.31 -19.25 0.28
CA LYS A 13 -4.51 -20.30 -0.75
C LYS A 13 -5.86 -20.99 -0.61
N ALA A 14 -6.31 -21.21 0.62
CA ALA A 14 -7.62 -21.78 0.92
C ALA A 14 -8.78 -20.78 0.72
N LYS A 15 -8.52 -19.52 0.37
CA LYS A 15 -9.51 -18.42 0.29
C LYS A 15 -10.27 -18.18 1.62
N GLN A 16 -9.62 -18.46 2.75
CA GLN A 16 -10.15 -18.31 4.11
C GLN A 16 -9.54 -17.12 4.86
N TYR A 17 -8.77 -16.28 4.16
CA TYR A 17 -8.19 -15.09 4.76
C TYR A 17 -9.24 -13.97 4.82
N GLU A 18 -9.47 -13.46 6.02
CA GLU A 18 -10.34 -12.31 6.28
C GLU A 18 -9.48 -11.15 6.82
N PRO A 19 -9.46 -9.99 6.13
CA PRO A 19 -8.73 -8.80 6.58
C PRO A 19 -9.32 -8.27 7.88
N ARG A 20 -8.48 -7.68 8.74
CA ARG A 20 -8.96 -7.06 9.98
C ARG A 20 -9.48 -5.65 9.73
N PRO A 21 -10.44 -5.15 10.55
CA PRO A 21 -10.84 -3.76 10.51
C PRO A 21 -9.65 -2.82 10.70
N VAL A 22 -9.62 -1.74 9.92
CA VAL A 22 -8.55 -0.74 9.95
C VAL A 22 -8.69 0.14 11.20
N LEU A 23 -7.59 0.31 11.95
CA LEU A 23 -7.55 1.17 13.12
C LEU A 23 -7.56 2.65 12.71
N ARG A 24 -8.48 3.43 13.30
CA ARG A 24 -8.56 4.88 13.09
C ARG A 24 -7.64 5.61 14.06
N VAL A 25 -6.70 6.38 13.52
CA VAL A 25 -5.74 7.17 14.32
C VAL A 25 -5.76 8.61 13.84
N TYR A 26 -5.92 9.57 14.75
CA TYR A 26 -5.82 11.00 14.42
C TYR A 26 -4.38 11.48 14.63
N THR A 27 -3.86 12.20 13.65
CA THR A 27 -2.55 12.88 13.70
C THR A 27 -2.75 14.37 13.44
N PRO A 28 -1.94 15.26 14.04
CA PRO A 28 -2.05 16.69 13.79
C PRO A 28 -1.63 17.01 12.34
N ASN A 29 -2.42 17.84 11.64
CA ASN A 29 -1.96 18.46 10.40
C ASN A 29 -1.13 19.72 10.69
N PRO A 30 -0.24 20.11 9.76
CA PRO A 30 0.45 21.39 9.81
C PRO A 30 -0.50 22.60 9.84
N ASN A 31 -1.68 22.47 9.23
CA ASN A 31 -2.65 23.56 9.06
C ASN A 31 -3.67 23.67 10.21
N GLY A 32 -3.48 22.96 11.32
CA GLY A 32 -4.30 23.07 12.54
C GLY A 32 -5.39 22.02 12.71
N ASP A 33 -5.86 21.39 11.62
CA ASP A 33 -6.85 20.31 11.69
C ASP A 33 -6.25 18.95 12.06
N LYS A 34 -7.09 17.96 12.37
CA LYS A 34 -6.66 16.57 12.58
C LYS A 34 -6.80 15.77 11.28
N ARG A 35 -5.73 15.08 10.87
CA ARG A 35 -5.79 14.06 9.80
C ARG A 35 -6.13 12.71 10.37
N LEU A 36 -7.21 12.12 9.87
CA LEU A 36 -7.53 10.73 10.12
C LEU A 36 -6.65 9.82 9.26
N LEU A 37 -5.97 8.88 9.91
CA LEU A 37 -5.21 7.79 9.29
C LEU A 37 -5.89 6.46 9.54
N GLY A 38 -5.90 5.61 8.52
CA GLY A 38 -6.27 4.21 8.64
C GLY A 38 -5.02 3.34 8.75
N VAL A 39 -4.79 2.75 9.92
CA VAL A 39 -3.65 1.86 10.18
C VAL A 39 -4.14 0.40 10.07
N PRO A 40 -3.79 -0.34 9.01
CA PRO A 40 -4.16 -1.75 8.87
C PRO A 40 -3.32 -2.64 9.80
N ALA A 41 -3.79 -3.86 10.07
CA ALA A 41 -3.01 -4.84 10.81
C ALA A 41 -1.74 -5.22 10.04
N VAL A 42 -0.69 -5.64 10.76
CA VAL A 42 0.60 -6.02 10.16
C VAL A 42 0.44 -7.12 9.11
N GLU A 43 -0.38 -8.12 9.40
CA GLU A 43 -0.69 -9.22 8.48
C GLU A 43 -1.29 -8.70 7.16
N ASP A 44 -2.23 -7.77 7.24
CA ASP A 44 -2.86 -7.15 6.07
C ASP A 44 -1.87 -6.29 5.29
N LYS A 45 -0.93 -5.61 5.96
CA LYS A 45 0.16 -4.88 5.28
C LYS A 45 1.03 -5.83 4.46
N ILE A 46 1.41 -6.98 5.03
CA ILE A 46 2.25 -7.97 4.35
C ILE A 46 1.53 -8.47 3.08
N PHE A 47 0.26 -8.85 3.22
CA PHE A 47 -0.56 -9.29 2.10
C PHE A 47 -0.71 -8.20 1.01
N ARG A 48 -1.06 -6.95 1.41
CA ARG A 48 -1.18 -5.81 0.48
C ARG A 48 0.14 -5.51 -0.23
N MET A 49 1.28 -5.61 0.45
CA MET A 49 2.60 -5.43 -0.16
C MET A 49 2.93 -6.52 -1.18
N ALA A 50 2.54 -7.78 -0.92
CA ALA A 50 2.71 -8.86 -1.89
C ALA A 50 1.86 -8.63 -3.14
N ILE A 51 0.60 -8.25 -2.98
CA ILE A 51 -0.28 -7.90 -4.12
C ILE A 51 0.29 -6.70 -4.89
N LYS A 52 0.70 -5.64 -4.18
CA LYS A 52 1.27 -4.43 -4.78
C LYS A 52 2.41 -4.77 -5.73
N LYS A 53 3.35 -5.63 -5.34
CA LYS A 53 4.47 -6.05 -6.21
C LYS A 53 4.02 -6.71 -7.51
N ILE A 54 2.97 -7.53 -7.46
CA ILE A 54 2.42 -8.20 -8.65
C ILE A 54 1.73 -7.18 -9.55
N LEU A 55 0.89 -6.30 -8.98
CA LEU A 55 0.17 -5.29 -9.74
C LEU A 55 1.10 -4.24 -10.34
N GLU A 56 2.14 -3.82 -9.62
CA GLU A 56 3.16 -2.89 -10.13
C GLU A 56 3.83 -3.47 -11.38
N ALA A 57 4.25 -4.74 -11.35
CA ALA A 57 4.88 -5.39 -12.51
C ALA A 57 3.96 -5.48 -13.74
N ILE A 58 2.63 -5.45 -13.55
CA ILE A 58 1.65 -5.49 -14.64
C ILE A 58 1.39 -4.08 -15.15
N PHE A 59 1.06 -3.14 -14.27
CA PHE A 59 0.58 -1.80 -14.65
C PHE A 59 1.69 -0.81 -14.97
N GLU A 60 2.94 -1.05 -14.55
CA GLU A 60 4.05 -0.13 -14.84
C GLU A 60 4.27 0.09 -16.34
N GLN A 61 3.97 -0.90 -17.17
CA GLN A 61 4.06 -0.82 -18.63
C GLN A 61 2.97 0.08 -19.26
N ASP A 62 1.84 0.26 -18.58
CA ASP A 62 0.65 0.93 -19.11
C ASP A 62 0.48 2.37 -18.59
N PHE A 63 1.28 2.80 -17.62
CA PHE A 63 1.20 4.16 -17.10
C PHE A 63 1.71 5.18 -18.12
N ILE A 64 0.99 6.31 -18.23
CA ILE A 64 1.44 7.45 -19.03
C ILE A 64 2.70 8.08 -18.43
N ASP A 65 3.55 8.64 -19.29
CA ASP A 65 4.83 9.25 -18.88
C ASP A 65 4.66 10.45 -17.96
N THR A 66 3.51 11.13 -17.97
CA THR A 66 3.23 12.25 -17.07
C THR A 66 2.61 11.82 -15.74
N SER A 67 2.55 10.52 -15.45
CA SER A 67 2.07 9.99 -14.18
C SER A 67 3.22 9.83 -13.19
N TYR A 68 3.21 10.65 -12.13
CA TYR A 68 4.29 10.74 -11.14
C TYR A 68 3.92 10.22 -9.75
N GLY A 69 2.63 10.07 -9.48
CA GLY A 69 2.13 9.72 -8.15
C GLY A 69 2.37 8.26 -7.80
N PHE A 70 3.07 8.02 -6.69
CA PHE A 70 3.25 6.67 -6.09
C PHE A 70 3.87 5.62 -7.01
N GLN A 71 4.58 6.04 -8.05
CA GLN A 71 5.30 5.12 -8.94
C GLN A 71 6.73 4.86 -8.47
N PRO A 72 7.28 3.66 -8.74
CA PRO A 72 8.70 3.41 -8.60
C PRO A 72 9.52 4.45 -9.38
N HIS A 73 10.63 4.90 -8.82
CA HIS A 73 11.61 5.79 -9.47
C HIS A 73 11.11 7.17 -9.93
N ARG A 74 9.85 7.54 -9.65
CA ARG A 74 9.28 8.87 -9.93
C ARG A 74 8.94 9.60 -8.63
N SER A 75 9.07 10.92 -8.64
CA SER A 75 8.83 11.78 -7.48
C SER A 75 8.07 13.06 -7.84
N CYS A 76 7.56 13.76 -6.83
CA CYS A 76 6.90 15.06 -7.02
C CYS A 76 7.83 16.08 -7.71
N HIS A 77 9.14 15.99 -7.51
CA HIS A 77 10.10 16.89 -8.15
C HIS A 77 10.18 16.68 -9.66
N ASN A 78 10.05 15.42 -10.12
CA ASN A 78 10.03 15.14 -11.56
C ASN A 78 8.81 15.79 -12.22
N ALA A 79 7.66 15.76 -11.55
CA ALA A 79 6.44 16.42 -12.04
C ALA A 79 6.57 17.94 -12.15
N SER A 80 7.29 18.59 -11.23
CA SER A 80 7.44 20.06 -11.22
C SER A 80 8.40 20.59 -12.28
N VAL A 81 9.30 19.75 -12.81
CA VAL A 81 10.27 20.15 -13.85
C VAL A 81 9.66 20.05 -15.25
N GLU A 82 8.69 19.15 -15.47
CA GLU A 82 8.01 18.98 -16.76
C GLU A 82 6.74 19.82 -16.94
N ALA A 83 6.32 20.55 -15.90
CA ALA A 83 5.11 21.39 -15.91
C ALA A 83 5.30 22.76 -16.55
#